data_AF-A0A416CW24-F1
#
_entry.id   AF-A0A416CW24-F1
#
_cell.length_a   1.000
_cell.length_b   1.000
_cell.length_c   1.000
_cell.angle_alpha   90.00
_cell.angle_beta   90.00
_cell.angle_gamma   90.00
#
_symmetry.space_group_name_H-M   'P 1'
#
loop_
_entity.id
_entity.type
_entity.pdbx_description
1 polymer ?
#
loop_
_entity_poly.entity_id
_entity_poly.type
_entity_poly.pdbx_seq_one_letter_code
_entity_poly.pdbx_strand_id
1 'polypeptide(L)' 'MIFFDWESDGITDHTGIVEKCENGNIYTIEGNSSDTCRTKTYPVGSSVIYGYGIPAY' A
#
# COMPACT_ATOMS: atom_id res chain seq x y z
N MET A 1 -0.25 -7.23 -4.19
CA MET A 1 -0.21 -5.78 -4.53
C MET A 1 -1.13 -5.03 -3.58
N ILE A 2 -0.79 -3.80 -3.22
CA ILE A 2 -1.65 -2.88 -2.48
C ILE A 2 -1.88 -1.61 -3.32
N PHE A 3 -3.07 -1.04 -3.26
CA PHE A 3 -3.46 0.17 -3.95
C PHE A 3 -3.89 1.24 -2.95
N PHE A 4 -3.54 2.49 -3.21
CA PHE A 4 -3.84 3.63 -2.36
C PHE A 4 -4.71 4.64 -3.09
N ASP A 5 -5.60 5.27 -2.34
CA ASP A 5 -6.46 6.40 -2.73
C ASP A 5 -6.27 7.45 -1.63
N TRP A 6 -5.50 8.49 -1.90
CA TRP A 6 -5.12 9.49 -0.89
C TRP A 6 -6.21 10.54 -0.68
N GLU A 7 -6.95 10.83 -1.74
CA GLU A 7 -8.02 11.82 -1.79
C GLU A 7 -9.40 11.23 -1.44
N SER A 8 -9.52 9.91 -1.34
CA SER A 8 -10.77 9.17 -1.12
C SER A 8 -11.83 9.43 -2.20
N ASP A 9 -11.39 9.61 -3.45
CA ASP A 9 -12.27 9.91 -4.59
C ASP A 9 -12.67 8.67 -5.41
N GLY A 10 -12.17 7.49 -5.01
CA GLY A 10 -12.42 6.22 -5.68
C GLY A 10 -11.47 5.94 -6.85
N ILE A 11 -10.45 6.79 -7.06
CA ILE A 11 -9.39 6.61 -8.05
C ILE A 11 -8.10 6.24 -7.33
N THR A 12 -7.33 5.31 -7.88
CA THR A 12 -6.07 4.89 -7.27
C THR A 12 -4.91 5.79 -7.67
N ASP A 13 -4.21 6.38 -6.71
CA ASP A 13 -3.05 7.26 -6.93
C ASP A 13 -1.72 6.50 -6.95
N HIS A 14 -1.62 5.48 -6.10
CA HIS A 14 -0.35 4.82 -5.83
C HIS A 14 -0.50 3.31 -5.61
N THR A 15 0.62 2.59 -5.76
CA THR A 15 0.66 1.14 -5.53
C THR A 15 2.00 0.71 -4.97
N GLY A 16 1.98 -0.42 -4.26
CA GLY A 16 3.17 -1.06 -3.71
C GLY A 16 3.03 -2.58 -3.60
N ILE A 17 4.07 -3.21 -3.08
CA ILE A 17 4.09 -4.64 -2.76
C ILE A 17 3.94 -4.78 -1.25
N VAL A 18 3.03 -5.65 -0.80
CA VAL A 18 2.95 -6.05 0.61
C VAL A 18 4.07 -7.05 0.87
N GLU A 19 5.00 -6.69 1.76
CA GLU A 19 6.07 -7.58 2.21
C GLU A 19 5.56 -8.51 3.32
N LYS A 20 4.85 -7.95 4.31
CA LYS A 20 4.24 -8.70 5.42
C LYS A 20 3.09 -7.94 6.07
N CYS A 21 2.26 -8.65 6.83
CA CYS A 21 1.26 -8.09 7.74
C CYS A 21 1.48 -8.68 9.14
N GLU A 22 1.74 -7.83 10.12
CA GLU A 22 2.13 -8.24 11.46
C GLU A 22 1.69 -7.19 12.49
N ASN A 23 1.15 -7.63 13.63
CA ASN A 23 0.73 -6.76 14.74
C ASN A 23 -0.21 -5.61 14.32
N GLY A 24 -1.14 -5.89 13.41
CA GLY A 24 -2.10 -4.90 12.91
C GLY A 24 -1.50 -3.85 11.96
N ASN A 25 -0.27 -4.07 11.49
CA ASN A 25 0.39 -3.22 10.50
C ASN A 25 0.72 -3.99 9.22
N ILE A 26 0.64 -3.29 8.11
CA ILE A 26 1.03 -3.74 6.78
C ILE A 26 2.35 -3.06 6.42
N TYR A 27 3.33 -3.87 6.08
CA TYR A 27 4.65 -3.43 5.65
C TYR A 27 4.72 -3.52 4.13
N THR A 28 5.08 -2.42 3.50
CA THR A 28 5.10 -2.30 2.04
C THR A 28 6.49 -1.94 1.53
N ILE A 29 6.78 -2.34 0.30
CA ILE A 29 7.89 -1.82 -0.50
C ILE A 29 7.28 -0.96 -1.61
N GLU A 30 7.65 0.31 -1.65
CA GLU A 30 7.07 1.32 -2.54
C GLU A 30 8.17 2.08 -3.28
N GLY A 31 7.99 2.24 -4.59
CA GLY A 31 8.79 3.14 -5.42
C GLY A 31 8.27 4.57 -5.37
N ASN A 32 9.04 5.52 -5.91
CA ASN A 32 8.68 6.95 -5.92
C ASN A 32 8.32 7.52 -4.53
N SER A 33 8.83 6.90 -3.46
CA SER A 33 8.64 7.39 -2.11
C SER A 33 9.79 8.34 -1.80
N SER A 34 9.61 9.62 -2.16
CA SER A 34 10.67 10.63 -2.19
C SER A 34 11.82 10.22 -3.12
N ASP A 35 11.49 9.94 -4.39
CA ASP A 35 12.42 9.55 -5.47
C ASP A 35 13.27 8.29 -5.19
N THR A 36 12.86 7.46 -4.22
CA THR A 36 13.54 6.20 -3.91
C THR A 36 12.57 5.05 -3.71
N CYS A 37 13.08 3.83 -3.82
CA CYS A 37 12.43 2.63 -3.31
C CYS A 37 12.70 2.54 -1.80
N ARG A 38 11.65 2.46 -0.98
CA ARG A 38 11.79 2.28 0.47
C ARG A 38 10.62 1.52 1.07
N THR A 39 10.80 1.12 2.32
CA THR A 39 9.72 0.51 3.11
C THR A 39 8.81 1.57 3.70
N LYS A 40 7.52 1.26 3.77
CA LYS A 40 6.53 2.02 4.54
C LYS A 40 5.67 1.09 5.38
N THR A 41 4.93 1.68 6.30
CA THR A 41 4.07 0.96 7.24
C THR A 41 2.75 1.68 7.38
N TYR A 42 1.65 0.91 7.32
CA TYR A 42 0.30 1.42 7.48
C TYR A 42 -0.48 0.53 8.44
N PRO A 43 -1.40 1.10 9.25
CA PRO A 43 -2.32 0.29 10.02
C PRO A 43 -3.28 -0.47 9.10
N VAL A 44 -3.66 -1.68 9.49
CA VAL A 44 -4.74 -2.42 8.84
C VAL A 44 -6.02 -1.59 8.90
N GLY A 45 -6.69 -1.42 7.75
CA GLY A 45 -7.89 -0.59 7.63
C GLY A 45 -7.61 0.92 7.55
N SER A 46 -6.36 1.33 7.30
CA SER A 46 -6.05 2.73 6.99
C SER A 46 -6.95 3.26 5.87
N SER A 47 -7.46 4.48 6.04
CA SER A 47 -8.37 5.12 5.09
C SER A 47 -7.76 5.37 3.72
N VAL A 48 -6.43 5.42 3.62
CA VAL A 48 -5.73 5.61 2.34
C VAL A 48 -5.54 4.33 1.56
N ILE A 49 -5.89 3.16 2.13
CA ILE A 49 -5.80 1.87 1.44
C ILE A 49 -7.08 1.65 0.67
N TYR A 50 -6.99 1.72 -0.66
CA TYR A 50 -8.09 1.43 -1.56
C TYR A 50 -8.41 -0.07 -1.61
N GLY A 51 -7.36 -0.90 -1.64
CA GLY A 51 -7.55 -2.35 -1.66
C GLY A 51 -6.28 -3.14 -2.00
N TYR A 52 -6.47 -4.45 -2.25
CA TYR A 52 -5.38 -5.39 -2.50
C TYR A 52 -5.62 -6.17 -3.79
N GLY A 53 -4.54 -6.38 -4.55
CA GLY A 53 -4.50 -7.31 -5.66
C GLY A 53 -3.80 -8.61 -5.24
N ILE A 54 -4.47 -9.74 -5.44
CA ILE A 54 -3.92 -11.08 -5.21
C ILE A 54 -3.46 -11.62 -6.57
N PRO A 55 -2.14 -11.74 -6.82
CA PRO A 55 -1.67 -12.28 -8.08
C PRO A 55 -2.04 -13.77 -8.20
N ALA A 56 -2.39 -14.21 -9.40
CA ALA A 56 -2.63 -15.63 -9.71
C ALA A 56 -1.32 -16.30 -10.12
N TYR A 57 -0.44 -16.55 -9.14
CA TYR A 57 0.78 -17.35 -9.31
C TYR A 57 0.57 -18.80 -8.91
#